data_AF-A0AAW0CR62-F1
#
_entry.id   AF-A0AAW0CR62-F1
#
_cell.length_a   1.000
_cell.length_b   1.000
_cell.length_c   1.000
_cell.angle_alpha   90.00
_cell.angle_beta   90.00
_cell.angle_gamma   90.00
#
_symmetry.space_group_name_H-M   'P 1'
#
loop_
_entity.id
_entity.type
_entity.pdbx_description
1 polymer ?
#
loop_
_entity_poly.entity_id
_entity_poly.type
_entity_poly.pdbx_seq_one_letter_code
_entity_poly.pdbx_strand_id
1 'polypeptide(L)'
;MAHFDRQCRFIAKDVEEKLSKPIPAHLEPLLPISPIDIFNSLSILLSTDRRAANPFLPRVLRVNWDKVCRWASLFLRTYAFLDVPKDRFQQLVSIANEILMAPSNSTLKLVQPPDRHHIYDAAPDLLPILVRFCVHLNARQDIQFAFLFMRLAKIMPKEDIVASLATIEEYDVPLNAVRYLISLNQIPLQGWKIPFEPLAFSESLHLIHLLISSKRPEFCRVLLKNNLPAWVARTMCFLALTSGRSSRLNIDIQGLFSSLYFCCQIARECWAYGHTGVVESLDNRMIHAMWKTMSGADDELLNEYARTIVALEPFLVYRSVVLRCLRKLQGVLKQGMAIEMPNSDQKDHPFLQVAQSVATEAEKFAESIHDFEREVGCISRYCPHRMTPDAYYNRIKYRKCSQCQIGVYCTIECQKADWDTGHSIKCKELAKRIGEPSTYDEELIKYHTMRRISGIINRIMADKAKLEIGPDPRQDVVVACVVPGLAKEISENLGKMKCAHGEDKKQQFLAEWEKVDVQQEILVVAAYHGPGCHAMLVYRAKVVDQKEE
;
A
#
# COMPACT_ATOMS: atom_id res chain seq x y z
N MET A 1 54.91 -10.50 18.62
CA MET A 1 53.94 -11.48 18.09
C MET A 1 53.53 -12.53 19.13
N ALA A 2 54.45 -13.27 19.77
CA ALA A 2 54.09 -14.31 20.75
C ALA A 2 53.27 -13.80 21.97
N HIS A 3 53.57 -12.60 22.47
CA HIS A 3 52.79 -11.98 23.55
C HIS A 3 51.34 -11.67 23.14
N PHE A 4 51.16 -11.16 21.92
CA PHE A 4 49.84 -10.86 21.36
C PHE A 4 49.02 -12.14 21.16
N ASP A 5 49.62 -13.21 20.63
CA ASP A 5 48.96 -14.52 20.49
C ASP A 5 48.49 -15.08 21.85
N ARG A 6 49.33 -14.98 22.89
CA ARG A 6 48.99 -15.42 24.25
C ARG A 6 47.83 -14.61 24.84
N GLN A 7 47.81 -13.28 24.66
CA GLN A 7 46.70 -12.43 25.09
C GLN A 7 45.40 -12.79 24.35
N CYS A 8 45.47 -13.01 23.04
CA CYS A 8 44.31 -13.39 22.23
C CYS A 8 43.70 -14.73 22.65
N ARG A 9 44.53 -15.74 22.97
CA ARG A 9 44.07 -17.03 23.51
C ARG A 9 43.49 -16.92 24.92
N PHE A 10 44.09 -16.09 25.77
CA PHE A 10 43.58 -15.86 27.12
C PHE A 10 42.16 -15.26 27.09
N ILE A 11 41.95 -14.23 26.27
CA ILE A 11 40.63 -13.61 26.07
C ILE A 11 39.63 -14.64 25.52
N ALA A 12 40.02 -15.42 24.51
CA ALA A 12 39.16 -16.45 23.93
C ALA A 12 38.72 -17.50 24.97
N LYS A 13 39.65 -17.97 25.82
CA LYS A 13 39.37 -18.93 26.88
C LYS A 13 38.48 -18.36 27.98
N ASP A 14 38.72 -17.13 28.42
CA ASP A 14 37.88 -16.45 29.42
C ASP A 14 36.43 -16.28 28.93
N VAL A 15 36.26 -15.88 27.66
CA VAL A 15 34.93 -15.77 27.03
C VAL A 15 34.25 -17.13 26.94
N GLU A 16 34.97 -18.17 26.51
CA GLU A 16 34.44 -19.54 26.43
C GLU A 16 34.00 -20.07 27.80
N GLU A 17 34.83 -19.87 28.83
CA GLU A 17 34.53 -20.27 30.21
C GLU A 17 33.28 -19.54 30.73
N LYS A 18 33.15 -18.24 30.49
CA LYS A 18 31.97 -17.45 30.89
C LYS A 18 30.70 -17.88 30.16
N LEU A 19 30.77 -18.11 28.84
CA LEU A 19 29.62 -18.58 28.06
C LEU A 19 29.23 -20.02 28.38
N SER A 20 30.16 -20.84 28.89
CA SER A 20 29.91 -22.23 29.26
C SER A 20 29.01 -22.38 30.49
N LYS A 21 28.84 -21.32 31.28
CA LYS A 21 28.02 -21.31 32.49
C LYS A 21 26.55 -21.52 32.16
N PRO A 22 25.79 -22.22 33.02
CA PRO A 22 24.37 -22.44 32.81
C PRO A 22 23.63 -21.10 32.74
N ILE A 23 22.76 -20.98 31.74
CA ILE A 23 21.94 -19.78 31.53
C ILE A 23 20.84 -19.81 32.57
N PRO A 24 20.75 -18.81 33.46
CA PRO A 24 19.69 -18.79 34.48
C PRO A 24 18.34 -18.53 33.80
N ALA A 25 17.25 -19.01 34.43
CA ALA A 25 15.90 -18.76 33.93
C ALA A 25 15.55 -17.26 33.95
N HIS A 26 16.14 -16.52 34.90
CA HIS A 26 15.99 -15.09 35.10
C HIS A 26 17.30 -14.50 35.61
N LEU A 27 17.65 -13.29 35.18
CA LEU A 27 18.80 -12.56 35.73
C LEU A 27 18.40 -11.97 37.08
N GLU A 28 18.64 -12.69 38.16
CA GLU A 28 18.61 -12.07 39.50
C GLU A 28 19.82 -11.16 39.67
N PRO A 29 19.67 -10.01 40.35
CA PRO A 29 20.78 -9.10 40.63
C PRO A 29 21.88 -9.69 41.56
N LEU A 30 21.75 -10.94 42.02
CA LEU A 30 22.57 -11.52 43.09
C LEU A 30 23.46 -12.70 42.66
N LEU A 31 23.65 -12.95 41.35
CA LEU A 31 24.56 -14.02 40.92
C LEU A 31 26.05 -13.67 41.16
N PRO A 32 26.90 -14.65 41.54
CA PRO A 32 28.32 -14.44 41.87
C PRO A 32 29.19 -14.05 40.67
N ILE A 33 28.66 -14.14 39.45
CA ILE A 33 29.23 -13.51 38.26
C ILE A 33 28.30 -12.40 37.88
N SER A 34 28.85 -11.18 37.83
CA SER A 34 28.03 -10.04 37.44
C SER A 34 27.52 -10.29 36.02
N PRO A 35 26.20 -10.19 35.75
CA PRO A 35 25.66 -10.22 34.39
C PRO A 35 26.42 -9.28 33.43
N ILE A 36 27.04 -8.23 33.99
CA ILE A 36 27.97 -7.32 33.31
C ILE A 36 29.18 -8.03 32.69
N ASP A 37 29.77 -9.04 33.34
CA ASP A 37 30.96 -9.72 32.83
C ASP A 37 30.65 -10.57 31.60
N ILE A 38 29.51 -11.28 31.62
CA ILE A 38 29.04 -12.07 30.47
C ILE A 38 28.63 -11.13 29.34
N PHE A 39 27.96 -10.02 29.68
CA PHE A 39 27.58 -8.99 28.72
C PHE A 39 28.79 -8.36 28.02
N ASN A 40 29.83 -8.02 28.78
CA ASN A 40 31.11 -7.53 28.24
C ASN A 40 31.76 -8.61 27.37
N SER A 41 31.80 -9.88 27.81
CA SER A 41 32.34 -10.99 27.00
C SER A 41 31.60 -11.19 25.68
N LEU A 42 30.28 -11.05 25.66
CA LEU A 42 29.48 -11.07 24.43
C LEU A 42 29.83 -9.91 23.51
N SER A 43 29.90 -8.69 24.03
CA SER A 43 30.28 -7.51 23.25
C SER A 43 31.68 -7.68 22.63
N ILE A 44 32.63 -8.25 23.37
CA ILE A 44 33.98 -8.55 22.89
C ILE A 44 33.95 -9.59 21.77
N LEU A 45 33.20 -10.68 21.96
CA LEU A 45 33.13 -11.79 21.01
C LEU A 45 32.45 -11.37 19.69
N LEU A 46 31.46 -10.50 19.80
CA LEU A 46 30.63 -10.05 18.70
C LEU A 46 31.28 -8.90 17.91
N SER A 47 32.06 -8.03 18.54
CA SER A 47 32.73 -6.90 17.88
C SER A 47 33.54 -7.32 16.64
N THR A 48 33.20 -6.77 15.48
CA THR A 48 33.92 -6.98 14.21
C THR A 48 35.41 -6.63 14.30
N ASP A 49 35.74 -5.46 14.85
CA ASP A 49 37.12 -4.98 14.96
C ASP A 49 37.98 -5.90 15.83
N ARG A 50 37.41 -6.38 16.94
CA ARG A 50 38.09 -7.32 17.83
C ARG A 50 38.25 -8.70 17.20
N ARG A 51 37.27 -9.16 16.41
CA ARG A 51 37.38 -10.41 15.63
C ARG A 51 38.45 -10.31 14.55
N ALA A 52 38.57 -9.15 13.89
CA ALA A 52 39.65 -8.91 12.92
C ALA A 52 41.02 -8.90 13.61
N ALA A 53 41.11 -8.37 14.83
CA ALA A 53 42.34 -8.36 15.61
C ALA A 53 42.70 -9.72 16.24
N ASN A 54 41.72 -10.59 16.53
CA ASN A 54 41.95 -11.86 17.22
C ASN A 54 41.43 -13.07 16.40
N PRO A 55 42.32 -13.88 15.81
CA PRO A 55 41.94 -14.99 14.93
C PRO A 55 41.25 -16.16 15.66
N PHE A 56 41.27 -16.21 17.00
CA PHE A 56 40.62 -17.28 17.77
C PHE A 56 39.13 -17.01 18.05
N LEU A 57 38.71 -15.73 18.10
CA LEU A 57 37.33 -15.37 18.43
C LEU A 57 36.30 -15.92 17.44
N PRO A 58 36.53 -15.96 16.11
CA PRO A 58 35.59 -16.58 15.17
C PRO A 58 35.32 -18.06 15.48
N ARG A 59 36.33 -18.81 15.92
CA ARG A 59 36.16 -20.22 16.32
C ARG A 59 35.33 -20.33 17.60
N VAL A 60 35.63 -19.52 18.62
CA VAL A 60 34.87 -19.50 19.88
C VAL A 60 33.40 -19.16 19.62
N LEU A 61 33.14 -18.13 18.79
CA LEU A 61 31.81 -17.71 18.40
C LEU A 61 31.05 -18.83 17.67
N ARG A 62 31.69 -19.50 16.71
CA ARG A 62 31.12 -20.64 15.99
C ARG A 62 30.73 -21.78 16.94
N VAL A 63 31.61 -22.16 17.87
CA VAL A 63 31.38 -23.28 18.79
C VAL A 63 30.30 -22.97 19.83
N ASN A 64 30.18 -21.69 20.22
CA ASN A 64 29.26 -21.27 21.29
C ASN A 64 28.06 -20.45 20.78
N TRP A 65 27.75 -20.52 19.47
CA TRP A 65 26.71 -19.67 18.86
C TRP A 65 25.36 -19.80 19.57
N ASP A 66 24.92 -21.03 19.86
CA ASP A 66 23.65 -21.26 20.56
C ASP A 66 23.61 -20.58 21.93
N LYS A 67 24.72 -20.63 22.67
CA LYS A 67 24.84 -19.98 23.97
C LYS A 67 24.84 -18.47 23.84
N VAL A 68 25.53 -17.94 22.83
CA VAL A 68 25.55 -16.49 22.52
C VAL A 68 24.13 -15.99 22.24
N CYS A 69 23.38 -16.68 21.38
CA CYS A 69 21.99 -16.34 21.07
C CYS A 69 21.08 -16.38 22.31
N ARG A 70 21.21 -17.43 23.14
CA ARG A 70 20.40 -17.56 24.36
C ARG A 70 20.74 -16.51 25.41
N TRP A 71 22.02 -16.21 25.63
CA TRP A 71 22.42 -15.12 26.53
C TRP A 71 21.94 -13.77 26.02
N ALA A 72 22.06 -13.50 24.72
CA ALA A 72 21.57 -12.25 24.13
C ALA A 72 20.05 -12.10 24.28
N SER A 73 19.29 -13.19 24.07
CA SER A 73 17.85 -13.24 24.32
C SER A 73 17.52 -12.85 25.77
N LEU A 74 18.23 -13.42 26.74
CA LEU A 74 18.07 -13.11 28.16
C LEU A 74 18.39 -11.64 28.48
N PHE A 75 19.50 -11.11 27.95
CA PHE A 75 19.90 -9.70 28.15
C PHE A 75 18.90 -8.73 27.54
N LEU A 76 18.44 -8.98 26.30
CA LEU A 76 17.47 -8.13 25.63
C LEU A 76 16.12 -8.15 26.38
N ARG A 77 15.62 -9.32 26.77
CA ARG A 77 14.39 -9.42 27.57
C ARG A 77 14.48 -8.66 28.88
N THR A 78 15.62 -8.76 29.56
CA THR A 78 15.77 -8.20 30.91
C THR A 78 16.04 -6.71 30.89
N TYR A 79 16.88 -6.22 29.97
CA TYR A 79 17.40 -4.86 30.05
C TYR A 79 16.95 -3.92 28.92
N ALA A 80 16.55 -4.43 27.75
CA ALA A 80 16.27 -3.58 26.60
C ALA A 80 15.03 -2.70 26.76
N PHE A 81 14.13 -3.09 27.67
CA PHE A 81 12.86 -2.41 27.93
C PHE A 81 12.83 -1.70 29.29
N LEU A 82 13.94 -1.72 30.03
CA LEU A 82 14.11 -0.97 31.27
C LEU A 82 14.79 0.38 31.00
N ASP A 83 14.65 1.33 31.92
CA ASP A 83 15.37 2.60 31.87
C ASP A 83 16.83 2.40 32.31
N VAL A 84 17.63 1.82 31.42
CA VAL A 84 19.04 1.54 31.66
C VAL A 84 19.91 2.74 31.25
N PRO A 85 21.10 2.91 31.87
CA PRO A 85 22.07 3.92 31.45
C PRO A 85 22.36 3.86 29.94
N LYS A 86 22.55 5.04 29.32
CA LYS A 86 22.70 5.20 27.86
C LYS A 86 23.82 4.32 27.27
N ASP A 87 24.94 4.20 27.96
CA ASP A 87 26.07 3.34 27.58
C ASP A 87 25.68 1.85 27.51
N ARG A 88 24.88 1.39 28.47
CA ARG A 88 24.34 0.02 28.48
C ARG A 88 23.33 -0.21 27.37
N PHE A 89 22.46 0.76 27.11
CA PHE A 89 21.52 0.70 26.00
C PHE A 89 22.26 0.58 24.65
N GLN A 90 23.30 1.40 24.43
CA GLN A 90 24.11 1.33 23.21
C GLN A 90 24.85 -0.01 23.07
N GLN A 91 25.30 -0.62 24.17
CA GLN A 91 25.86 -1.96 24.15
C GLN A 91 24.82 -3.02 23.75
N LEU A 92 23.57 -2.92 24.22
CA LEU A 92 22.48 -3.84 23.81
C LEU A 92 22.19 -3.70 22.31
N VAL A 93 22.14 -2.47 21.80
CA VAL A 93 21.99 -2.19 20.37
C VAL A 93 23.14 -2.79 19.56
N SER A 94 24.39 -2.64 20.03
CA SER A 94 25.57 -3.22 19.40
C SER A 94 25.49 -4.75 19.35
N ILE A 95 25.11 -5.40 20.45
CA ILE A 95 24.94 -6.87 20.51
C ILE A 95 23.87 -7.33 19.53
N ALA A 96 22.70 -6.68 19.53
CA ALA A 96 21.61 -7.01 18.62
C ALA A 96 22.05 -6.89 17.15
N ASN A 97 22.76 -5.80 16.82
CA ASN A 97 23.29 -5.56 15.48
C ASN A 97 24.31 -6.60 15.05
N GLU A 98 25.24 -6.98 15.92
CA GLU A 98 26.27 -7.97 15.61
C GLU A 98 25.72 -9.38 15.45
N ILE A 99 24.69 -9.73 16.23
CA ILE A 99 23.98 -11.02 16.08
C ILE A 99 23.36 -11.12 14.68
N LEU A 100 22.70 -10.06 14.23
CA LEU A 100 22.10 -10.02 12.89
C LEU A 100 23.15 -9.98 11.76
N MET A 101 24.38 -9.51 12.03
CA MET A 101 25.47 -9.44 11.04
C MET A 101 26.37 -10.67 11.01
N ALA A 102 26.40 -11.46 12.08
CA ALA A 102 27.23 -12.66 12.17
C ALA A 102 27.04 -13.62 10.97
N PRO A 103 25.83 -13.79 10.40
CA PRO A 103 25.64 -14.60 9.20
C PRO A 103 26.36 -14.13 7.93
N SER A 104 26.50 -12.82 7.76
CA SER A 104 26.99 -12.22 6.50
C SER A 104 28.52 -12.04 6.47
N ASN A 105 29.20 -12.15 7.61
CA ASN A 105 30.64 -11.95 7.68
C ASN A 105 31.40 -13.17 7.14
N SER A 106 31.98 -13.02 5.95
CA SER A 106 32.76 -14.03 5.23
C SER A 106 33.93 -14.62 6.03
N THR A 107 34.46 -13.89 7.01
CA THR A 107 35.50 -14.37 7.94
C THR A 107 35.02 -15.51 8.83
N LEU A 108 33.71 -15.61 9.07
CA LEU A 108 33.19 -16.71 9.86
C LEU A 108 33.13 -18.01 9.10
N LYS A 109 33.27 -18.06 7.75
CA LYS A 109 33.11 -19.24 6.86
C LYS A 109 32.52 -20.43 7.62
N LEU A 110 31.31 -20.23 8.14
CA LEU A 110 30.49 -21.32 8.61
C LEU A 110 30.25 -22.12 7.33
N VAL A 111 30.30 -23.45 7.42
CA VAL A 111 30.45 -24.34 6.26
C VAL A 111 29.36 -24.11 5.20
N GLN A 112 28.26 -23.42 5.57
CA GLN A 112 27.42 -22.61 4.69
C GLN A 112 27.06 -21.29 5.42
N PRO A 113 26.70 -20.19 4.71
CA PRO A 113 26.15 -19.00 5.38
C PRO A 113 25.06 -19.48 6.33
N PRO A 114 25.07 -19.12 7.62
CA PRO A 114 24.07 -19.62 8.53
C PRO A 114 22.73 -19.11 8.02
N ASP A 115 22.00 -20.03 7.39
CA ASP A 115 20.63 -19.87 6.98
C ASP A 115 19.81 -19.45 8.22
N ARG A 116 18.71 -18.73 8.01
CA ARG A 116 17.79 -18.26 9.06
C ARG A 116 17.52 -19.32 10.14
N HIS A 117 17.50 -20.59 9.72
CA HIS A 117 17.38 -21.78 10.56
C HIS A 117 18.37 -21.79 11.73
N HIS A 118 19.62 -21.35 11.56
CA HIS A 118 20.60 -21.38 12.66
C HIS A 118 20.29 -20.43 13.81
N ILE A 119 19.70 -19.26 13.57
CA ILE A 119 19.28 -18.37 14.68
C ILE A 119 18.04 -18.95 15.35
N TYR A 120 17.09 -19.44 14.55
CA TYR A 120 15.87 -20.09 15.04
C TYR A 120 16.17 -21.35 15.86
N ASP A 121 17.07 -22.21 15.41
CA ASP A 121 17.47 -23.45 16.09
C ASP A 121 18.21 -23.15 17.40
N ALA A 122 19.07 -22.12 17.38
CA ALA A 122 19.85 -21.69 18.54
C ALA A 122 18.96 -21.11 19.67
N ALA A 123 18.06 -20.21 19.30
CA ALA A 123 17.17 -19.49 20.21
C ALA A 123 15.90 -19.03 19.46
N PRO A 124 14.84 -19.87 19.43
CA PRO A 124 13.62 -19.59 18.66
C PRO A 124 12.98 -18.24 18.98
N ASP A 125 13.08 -17.81 20.24
CA ASP A 125 12.47 -16.57 20.69
C ASP A 125 13.29 -15.31 20.39
N LEU A 126 14.55 -15.45 19.96
CA LEU A 126 15.46 -14.31 19.80
C LEU A 126 14.96 -13.34 18.72
N LEU A 127 14.46 -13.85 17.60
CA LEU A 127 13.96 -13.01 16.51
C LEU A 127 12.70 -12.21 16.91
N PRO A 128 11.66 -12.80 17.52
CA PRO A 128 10.56 -12.02 18.10
C PRO A 128 11.01 -10.94 19.11
N ILE A 129 11.99 -11.23 19.96
CA ILE A 129 12.55 -10.23 20.90
C ILE A 129 13.23 -9.09 20.15
N LEU A 130 13.96 -9.39 19.07
CA LEU A 130 14.60 -8.39 18.23
C LEU A 130 13.57 -7.53 17.47
N VAL A 131 12.45 -8.11 17.00
CA VAL A 131 11.32 -7.33 16.44
C VAL A 131 10.79 -6.36 17.50
N ARG A 132 10.53 -6.84 18.71
CA ARG A 132 10.08 -5.99 19.83
C ARG A 132 11.09 -4.89 20.17
N PHE A 133 12.38 -5.22 20.13
CA PHE A 133 13.45 -4.24 20.36
C PHE A 133 13.52 -3.18 19.24
N CYS A 134 13.32 -3.55 17.97
CA CYS A 134 13.19 -2.61 16.87
C CYS A 134 12.01 -1.65 17.09
N VAL A 135 10.84 -2.15 17.50
CA VAL A 135 9.68 -1.30 17.83
C VAL A 135 10.00 -0.34 18.97
N HIS A 136 10.70 -0.80 20.00
CA HIS A 136 11.15 0.07 21.10
C HIS A 136 12.10 1.18 20.62
N LEU A 137 13.08 0.83 19.77
CA LEU A 137 14.00 1.82 19.16
C LEU A 137 13.25 2.84 18.30
N ASN A 138 12.29 2.39 17.48
CA ASN A 138 11.45 3.28 16.69
C ASN A 138 10.59 4.21 17.56
N ALA A 139 9.98 3.68 18.63
CA ALA A 139 9.20 4.48 19.57
C ALA A 139 10.04 5.57 20.26
N ARG A 140 11.35 5.33 20.45
CA ARG A 140 12.33 6.30 20.96
C ARG A 140 12.94 7.21 19.89
N GLN A 141 12.56 7.02 18.61
CA GLN A 141 13.17 7.69 17.46
C GLN A 141 14.70 7.53 17.41
N ASP A 142 15.20 6.36 17.87
CA ASP A 142 16.62 6.05 17.83
C ASP A 142 17.03 5.62 16.41
N ILE A 143 18.05 6.27 15.84
CA ILE A 143 18.54 6.01 14.48
C ILE A 143 18.97 4.55 14.26
N GLN A 144 19.34 3.85 15.34
CA GLN A 144 19.77 2.45 15.29
C GLN A 144 18.62 1.50 14.92
N PHE A 145 17.36 1.95 15.05
CA PHE A 145 16.19 1.23 14.51
C PHE A 145 16.40 0.84 13.04
N ALA A 146 16.88 1.76 12.22
CA ALA A 146 17.01 1.56 10.78
C ALA A 146 17.95 0.39 10.46
N PHE A 147 19.15 0.43 11.05
CA PHE A 147 20.16 -0.60 10.82
C PHE A 147 19.70 -1.96 11.31
N LEU A 148 19.07 -2.01 12.48
CA LEU A 148 18.61 -3.26 13.07
C LEU A 148 17.43 -3.84 12.29
N PHE A 149 16.44 -3.02 11.93
CA PHE A 149 15.25 -3.44 11.21
C PHE A 149 15.55 -3.89 9.78
N MET A 150 16.39 -3.14 9.05
CA MET A 150 16.83 -3.54 7.70
C MET A 150 17.47 -4.93 7.71
N ARG A 151 18.32 -5.22 8.71
CA ARG A 151 18.98 -6.52 8.84
C ARG A 151 18.00 -7.62 9.22
N LEU A 152 17.10 -7.33 10.14
CA LEU A 152 16.05 -8.25 10.57
C LEU A 152 15.13 -8.64 9.40
N ALA A 153 14.71 -7.65 8.59
CA ALA A 153 13.89 -7.86 7.41
C ALA A 153 14.57 -8.68 6.31
N LYS A 154 15.92 -8.74 6.28
CA LYS A 154 16.67 -9.59 5.34
C LYS A 154 16.71 -11.06 5.75
N ILE A 155 16.65 -11.35 7.06
CA ILE A 155 16.80 -12.72 7.58
C ILE A 155 15.46 -13.37 7.97
N MET A 156 14.44 -12.56 8.25
CA MET A 156 13.15 -13.02 8.76
C MET A 156 12.08 -12.84 7.67
N PRO A 157 11.28 -13.88 7.38
CA PRO A 157 10.13 -13.75 6.49
C PRO A 157 9.18 -12.63 6.93
N LYS A 158 8.54 -11.98 5.96
CA LYS A 158 7.58 -10.90 6.20
C LYS A 158 6.47 -11.34 7.16
N GLU A 159 5.98 -12.57 6.97
CA GLU A 159 4.88 -13.16 7.74
C GLU A 159 5.27 -13.32 9.22
N ASP A 160 6.50 -13.76 9.49
CA ASP A 160 7.01 -13.94 10.84
C ASP A 160 7.21 -12.59 11.56
N ILE A 161 7.72 -11.57 10.84
CA ILE A 161 7.85 -10.22 11.39
C ILE A 161 6.47 -9.69 11.77
N VAL A 162 5.50 -9.80 10.87
CA VAL A 162 4.11 -9.37 11.11
C VAL A 162 3.48 -10.12 12.29
N ALA A 163 3.69 -11.44 12.38
CA ALA A 163 3.21 -12.23 13.50
C ALA A 163 3.82 -11.75 14.82
N SER A 164 5.11 -11.44 14.83
CA SER A 164 5.81 -10.89 15.99
C SER A 164 5.34 -9.48 16.34
N LEU A 165 5.05 -8.62 15.36
CA LEU A 165 4.53 -7.27 15.61
C LEU A 165 3.14 -7.31 16.27
N ALA A 166 2.34 -8.33 15.96
CA ALA A 166 1.00 -8.48 16.52
C ALA A 166 0.95 -8.96 17.98
N THR A 167 2.04 -9.51 18.50
CA THR A 167 2.13 -9.93 19.92
C THR A 167 2.64 -8.83 20.85
N ILE A 168 3.02 -7.67 20.30
CA ILE A 168 3.55 -6.55 21.07
C ILE A 168 2.39 -5.67 21.55
N GLU A 169 1.98 -5.87 22.80
CA GLU A 169 0.86 -5.12 23.41
C GLU A 169 1.31 -3.80 24.05
N GLU A 170 2.59 -3.65 24.41
CA GLU A 170 3.06 -2.48 25.15
C GLU A 170 3.23 -1.22 24.29
N TYR A 171 3.10 -1.35 22.98
CA TYR A 171 3.28 -0.28 22.02
C TYR A 171 2.10 -0.25 21.05
N ASP A 172 1.59 0.95 20.76
CA ASP A 172 0.75 1.16 19.58
C ASP A 172 1.66 1.14 18.34
N VAL A 173 1.97 -0.07 17.87
CA VAL A 173 2.91 -0.32 16.76
C VAL A 173 2.53 0.50 15.52
N PRO A 174 1.25 0.50 15.05
CA PRO A 174 0.85 1.32 13.92
C PRO A 174 1.08 2.82 14.15
N LEU A 175 0.68 3.36 15.31
CA LEU A 175 0.88 4.78 15.59
C LEU A 175 2.36 5.14 15.66
N ASN A 176 3.18 4.31 16.31
CA ASN A 176 4.62 4.50 16.40
C ASN A 176 5.30 4.49 15.03
N ALA A 177 4.88 3.61 14.12
CA ALA A 177 5.39 3.59 12.75
C ALA A 177 5.13 4.91 12.00
N VAL A 178 3.96 5.53 12.22
CA VAL A 178 3.58 6.79 11.56
C VAL A 178 4.16 8.04 12.24
N ARG A 179 4.57 7.96 13.52
CA ARG A 179 5.12 9.10 14.27
C ARG A 179 6.28 9.79 13.57
N TYR A 180 7.18 9.04 12.93
CA TYR A 180 8.30 9.62 12.20
C TYR A 180 7.85 10.40 10.95
N LEU A 181 6.81 9.92 10.25
CA LEU A 181 6.21 10.69 9.14
C LEU A 181 5.57 11.97 9.65
N ILE A 182 4.85 11.91 10.77
CA ILE A 182 4.18 13.08 11.35
C ILE A 182 5.22 14.12 11.77
N SER A 183 6.27 13.71 12.50
CA SER A 183 7.31 14.64 12.96
C SER A 183 8.00 15.32 11.79
N LEU A 184 8.34 14.56 10.74
CA LEU A 184 8.97 15.10 9.53
C LEU A 184 8.08 16.15 8.85
N ASN A 185 6.80 15.84 8.68
CA ASN A 185 5.87 16.72 7.98
C ASN A 185 5.44 17.95 8.80
N GLN A 186 5.73 17.99 10.10
CA GLN A 186 5.54 19.16 10.96
C GLN A 186 6.72 20.14 10.92
N ILE A 187 7.89 19.73 10.43
CA ILE A 187 9.07 20.61 10.34
C ILE A 187 8.83 21.67 9.26
N PRO A 188 8.86 22.97 9.59
CA PRO A 188 8.75 24.03 8.59
C PRO A 188 9.89 23.92 7.57
N LEU A 189 9.56 23.93 6.28
CA LEU A 189 10.54 23.81 5.18
C LEU A 189 11.67 24.86 5.21
N GLN A 190 11.50 25.95 5.96
CA GLN A 190 12.44 27.08 6.02
C GLN A 190 13.48 26.98 7.16
N GLY A 191 13.43 25.97 8.05
CA GLY A 191 14.22 25.96 9.29
C GLY A 191 14.95 24.65 9.60
N TRP A 192 15.49 23.96 8.59
CA TRP A 192 16.14 22.65 8.79
C TRP A 192 17.35 22.75 9.73
N LYS A 193 17.15 22.35 10.99
CA LYS A 193 18.22 22.11 11.96
C LYS A 193 18.32 20.64 12.38
N ILE A 194 17.35 19.81 12.01
CA ILE A 194 17.34 18.38 12.33
C ILE A 194 18.02 17.64 11.18
N PRO A 195 19.05 16.81 11.43
CA PRO A 195 19.64 15.97 10.41
C PRO A 195 18.58 15.01 9.86
N PHE A 196 18.30 15.13 8.57
CA PHE A 196 17.45 14.16 7.87
C PHE A 196 18.27 12.90 7.64
N GLU A 197 17.86 11.80 8.26
CA GLU A 197 18.50 10.48 8.15
C GLU A 197 17.69 9.59 7.19
N PRO A 198 18.09 9.46 5.91
CA PRO A 198 17.29 8.78 4.88
C PRO A 198 17.04 7.30 5.21
N LEU A 199 18.00 6.63 5.83
CA LEU A 199 17.88 5.22 6.17
C LEU A 199 16.83 4.96 7.25
N ALA A 200 16.86 5.71 8.36
CA ALA A 200 15.84 5.63 9.41
C ALA A 200 14.44 5.90 8.87
N PHE A 201 14.38 6.80 7.90
CA PHE A 201 13.14 7.11 7.21
C PHE A 201 12.62 5.96 6.34
N SER A 202 13.49 5.43 5.48
CA SER A 202 13.17 4.29 4.60
C SER A 202 12.68 3.10 5.40
N GLU A 203 13.34 2.77 6.51
CA GLU A 203 12.95 1.62 7.34
C GLU A 203 11.68 1.87 8.15
N SER A 204 11.37 3.13 8.48
CA SER A 204 10.07 3.48 9.07
C SER A 204 8.93 3.26 8.07
N LEU A 205 9.14 3.65 6.80
CA LEU A 205 8.20 3.37 5.72
C LEU A 205 8.08 1.87 5.44
N HIS A 206 9.19 1.14 5.46
CA HIS A 206 9.19 -0.30 5.34
C HIS A 206 8.34 -0.96 6.42
N LEU A 207 8.49 -0.55 7.69
CA LEU A 207 7.64 -1.03 8.79
C LEU A 207 6.15 -0.73 8.53
N ILE A 208 5.80 0.48 8.08
CA ILE A 208 4.41 0.82 7.72
C ILE A 208 3.90 -0.09 6.60
N HIS A 209 4.71 -0.33 5.57
CA HIS A 209 4.37 -1.21 4.47
C HIS A 209 4.11 -2.65 4.94
N LEU A 210 4.94 -3.19 5.84
CA LEU A 210 4.68 -4.51 6.42
C LEU A 210 3.35 -4.55 7.19
N LEU A 211 3.06 -3.52 7.98
CA LEU A 211 1.83 -3.43 8.76
C LEU A 211 0.59 -3.37 7.86
N ILE A 212 0.59 -2.56 6.81
CA ILE A 212 -0.59 -2.42 5.93
C ILE A 212 -0.79 -3.64 5.01
N SER A 213 0.29 -4.19 4.44
CA SER A 213 0.20 -5.38 3.58
C SER A 213 -0.12 -6.65 4.35
N SER A 214 -0.01 -6.65 5.68
CA SER A 214 -0.47 -7.77 6.52
C SER A 214 -1.98 -8.02 6.40
N LYS A 215 -2.74 -7.01 5.92
CA LYS A 215 -4.21 -7.00 5.84
C LYS A 215 -4.90 -7.29 7.18
N ARG A 216 -4.19 -7.12 8.30
CA ARG A 216 -4.75 -7.22 9.64
C ARG A 216 -5.65 -6.00 9.90
N PRO A 217 -6.96 -6.18 10.10
CA PRO A 217 -7.90 -5.06 10.20
C PRO A 217 -7.56 -4.07 11.31
N GLU A 218 -7.01 -4.55 12.44
CA GLU A 218 -6.60 -3.74 13.58
C GLU A 218 -5.49 -2.75 13.21
N PHE A 219 -4.47 -3.18 12.46
CA PHE A 219 -3.39 -2.30 12.01
C PHE A 219 -3.89 -1.30 10.99
N CYS A 220 -4.61 -1.79 9.97
CA CYS A 220 -5.10 -0.96 8.88
C CYS A 220 -6.06 0.12 9.38
N ARG A 221 -6.95 -0.22 10.31
CA ARG A 221 -7.88 0.73 10.92
C ARG A 221 -7.15 1.84 11.68
N VAL A 222 -6.12 1.52 12.46
CA VAL A 222 -5.35 2.53 13.19
C VAL A 222 -4.58 3.42 12.21
N LEU A 223 -3.92 2.85 11.20
CA LEU A 223 -3.18 3.62 10.20
C LEU A 223 -4.09 4.58 9.41
N LEU A 224 -5.23 4.10 8.92
CA LEU A 224 -6.19 4.90 8.14
C LEU A 224 -6.85 5.98 9.01
N LYS A 225 -7.22 5.66 10.26
CA LYS A 225 -7.77 6.65 11.21
C LYS A 225 -6.80 7.80 11.47
N ASN A 226 -5.49 7.55 11.35
CA ASN A 226 -4.44 8.55 11.50
C ASN A 226 -4.02 9.22 10.18
N ASN A 227 -4.84 9.11 9.13
CA ASN A 227 -4.65 9.79 7.84
C ASN A 227 -3.31 9.42 7.16
N LEU A 228 -2.95 8.14 7.22
CA LEU A 228 -1.75 7.62 6.56
C LEU A 228 -1.62 8.05 5.08
N PRO A 229 -2.68 8.00 4.24
CA PRO A 229 -2.57 8.37 2.83
C PRO A 229 -2.08 9.81 2.62
N ALA A 230 -2.55 10.76 3.43
CA ALA A 230 -2.08 12.13 3.38
C ALA A 230 -0.62 12.25 3.86
N TRP A 231 -0.25 11.57 4.94
CA TRP A 231 1.13 11.61 5.44
C TRP A 231 2.13 11.05 4.44
N VAL A 232 1.80 9.94 3.78
CA VAL A 232 2.63 9.35 2.72
C VAL A 232 2.79 10.31 1.55
N ALA A 233 1.71 10.91 1.07
CA ALA A 233 1.78 11.87 -0.05
C ALA A 233 2.57 13.14 0.29
N ARG A 234 2.43 13.68 1.52
CA ARG A 234 3.22 14.83 1.98
C ARG A 234 4.70 14.47 2.15
N THR A 235 4.97 13.29 2.66
CA THR A 235 6.31 12.71 2.73
C THR A 235 6.95 12.65 1.35
N MET A 236 6.26 12.11 0.34
CA MET A 236 6.78 12.11 -1.03
C MET A 236 7.09 13.53 -1.51
N CYS A 237 6.20 14.48 -1.24
CA CYS A 237 6.44 15.90 -1.57
C CYS A 237 7.71 16.44 -0.89
N PHE A 238 7.92 16.10 0.39
CA PHE A 238 9.11 16.48 1.15
C PHE A 238 10.39 15.88 0.54
N LEU A 239 10.38 14.58 0.24
CA LEU A 239 11.50 13.89 -0.40
C LEU A 239 11.82 14.48 -1.77
N ALA A 240 10.79 14.82 -2.56
CA ALA A 240 10.94 15.45 -3.86
C ALA A 240 11.55 16.86 -3.80
N LEU A 241 11.28 17.62 -2.74
CA LEU A 241 11.95 18.90 -2.51
C LEU A 241 13.40 18.72 -2.09
N THR A 242 13.69 17.63 -1.38
CA THR A 242 15.01 17.30 -0.85
C THR A 242 15.94 16.77 -1.95
N SER A 243 15.42 15.95 -2.86
CA SER A 243 16.19 15.39 -3.98
C SER A 243 16.80 16.48 -4.87
N GLY A 244 16.08 17.57 -5.12
CA GLY A 244 16.60 18.73 -5.86
C GLY A 244 17.73 19.49 -5.17
N ARG A 245 18.02 19.18 -3.89
CA ARG A 245 19.12 19.76 -3.09
C ARG A 245 20.20 18.73 -2.73
N SER A 246 20.05 17.47 -3.15
CA SER A 246 20.90 16.33 -2.74
C SER A 246 22.39 16.59 -2.95
N SER A 247 22.77 17.19 -4.09
CA SER A 247 24.16 17.54 -4.41
C SER A 247 24.83 18.47 -3.38
N ARG A 248 24.05 19.26 -2.64
CA ARG A 248 24.57 20.16 -1.59
C ARG A 248 24.58 19.54 -0.20
N LEU A 249 23.76 18.50 0.02
CA LEU A 249 23.48 17.96 1.35
C LEU A 249 24.14 16.60 1.61
N ASN A 250 24.90 16.05 0.65
CA ASN A 250 25.53 14.72 0.74
C ASN A 250 24.55 13.64 1.20
N ILE A 251 23.32 13.70 0.67
CA ILE A 251 22.24 12.79 1.05
C ILE A 251 22.43 11.47 0.31
N ASP A 252 22.26 10.37 1.03
CA ASP A 252 22.15 9.04 0.43
C ASP A 252 20.93 8.97 -0.51
N ILE A 253 21.22 9.05 -1.81
CA ILE A 253 20.22 9.03 -2.88
C ILE A 253 19.48 7.68 -2.90
N GLN A 254 20.18 6.58 -2.61
CA GLN A 254 19.58 5.25 -2.62
C GLN A 254 18.54 5.10 -1.51
N GLY A 255 18.84 5.58 -0.30
CA GLY A 255 17.87 5.64 0.79
C GLY A 255 16.67 6.52 0.47
N LEU A 256 16.86 7.62 -0.26
CA LEU A 256 15.78 8.49 -0.73
C LEU A 256 14.87 7.79 -1.76
N PHE A 257 15.44 7.09 -2.74
CA PHE A 257 14.64 6.34 -3.73
C PHE A 257 13.91 5.16 -3.11
N SER A 258 14.56 4.43 -2.20
CA SER A 258 13.91 3.37 -1.42
C SER A 258 12.71 3.91 -0.63
N SER A 259 12.84 5.11 -0.05
CA SER A 259 11.73 5.77 0.65
C SER A 259 10.58 6.16 -0.28
N LEU A 260 10.87 6.70 -1.47
CA LEU A 260 9.85 7.04 -2.47
C LEU A 260 9.14 5.78 -2.99
N TYR A 261 9.90 4.70 -3.21
CA TYR A 261 9.39 3.40 -3.60
C TYR A 261 8.39 2.85 -2.56
N PHE A 262 8.75 2.84 -1.27
CA PHE A 262 7.82 2.42 -0.22
C PHE A 262 6.60 3.33 -0.12
N CYS A 263 6.73 4.64 -0.34
CA CYS A 263 5.58 5.53 -0.34
C CYS A 263 4.56 5.15 -1.42
N CYS A 264 5.02 4.79 -2.62
CA CYS A 264 4.17 4.29 -3.69
C CYS A 264 3.43 2.99 -3.29
N GLN A 265 4.16 2.02 -2.73
CA GLN A 265 3.56 0.77 -2.27
C GLN A 265 2.50 1.00 -1.19
N ILE A 266 2.84 1.79 -0.16
CA ILE A 266 1.91 2.11 0.93
C ILE A 266 0.68 2.84 0.41
N ALA A 267 0.84 3.79 -0.53
CA ALA A 267 -0.29 4.51 -1.12
C ALA A 267 -1.24 3.53 -1.82
N ARG A 268 -0.74 2.63 -2.67
CA ARG A 268 -1.56 1.62 -3.37
C ARG A 268 -2.29 0.70 -2.38
N GLU A 269 -1.61 0.25 -1.33
CA GLU A 269 -2.23 -0.57 -0.29
C GLU A 269 -3.31 0.20 0.49
N CYS A 270 -3.11 1.49 0.75
CA CYS A 270 -4.14 2.35 1.36
C CYS A 270 -5.37 2.49 0.46
N TRP A 271 -5.18 2.58 -0.85
CA TRP A 271 -6.27 2.77 -1.80
C TRP A 271 -7.18 1.56 -1.91
N ALA A 272 -6.66 0.36 -1.64
CA ALA A 272 -7.45 -0.87 -1.58
C ALA A 272 -8.58 -0.79 -0.53
N TYR A 273 -8.49 0.11 0.46
CA TYR A 273 -9.53 0.35 1.47
C TYR A 273 -10.58 1.38 1.06
N GLY A 274 -10.45 1.99 -0.12
CA GLY A 274 -11.48 2.86 -0.71
C GLY A 274 -10.94 4.15 -1.32
N HIS A 275 -11.84 4.83 -2.03
CA HIS A 275 -11.52 6.03 -2.81
C HIS A 275 -11.06 7.23 -1.96
N THR A 276 -11.34 7.25 -0.65
CA THR A 276 -10.93 8.34 0.24
C THR A 276 -9.42 8.48 0.32
N GLY A 277 -8.71 7.35 0.46
CA GLY A 277 -7.24 7.37 0.48
C GLY A 277 -6.66 7.91 -0.83
N VAL A 278 -7.30 7.59 -1.96
CA VAL A 278 -6.94 8.14 -3.28
C VAL A 278 -7.11 9.66 -3.31
N VAL A 279 -8.27 10.15 -2.88
CA VAL A 279 -8.57 11.59 -2.80
C VAL A 279 -7.54 12.31 -1.93
N GLU A 280 -7.23 11.78 -0.74
CA GLU A 280 -6.25 12.33 0.17
C GLU A 280 -4.85 12.37 -0.45
N SER A 281 -4.40 11.29 -1.10
CA SER A 281 -3.11 11.26 -1.80
C SER A 281 -3.04 12.29 -2.93
N LEU A 282 -4.10 12.43 -3.73
CA LEU A 282 -4.18 13.38 -4.83
C LEU A 282 -4.19 14.84 -4.34
N ASP A 283 -4.97 15.13 -3.28
CA ASP A 283 -5.05 16.47 -2.68
C ASP A 283 -3.71 16.89 -2.06
N ASN A 284 -2.96 15.93 -1.53
CA ASN A 284 -1.59 16.11 -1.02
C ASN A 284 -0.51 15.99 -2.12
N ARG A 285 -0.89 16.19 -3.40
CA ARG A 285 0.03 16.41 -4.54
C ARG A 285 1.00 15.25 -4.85
N MET A 286 0.63 14.01 -4.52
CA MET A 286 1.50 12.85 -4.72
C MET A 286 2.03 12.69 -6.16
N ILE A 287 1.16 12.85 -7.17
CA ILE A 287 1.54 12.77 -8.61
C ILE A 287 2.60 13.83 -8.96
N HIS A 288 2.49 15.02 -8.39
CA HIS A 288 3.46 16.10 -8.63
C HIS A 288 4.82 15.82 -7.97
N ALA A 289 4.82 15.13 -6.82
CA ALA A 289 6.04 14.70 -6.17
C ALA A 289 6.78 13.65 -7.01
N MET A 290 6.07 12.65 -7.53
CA MET A 290 6.62 11.65 -8.46
C MET A 290 7.31 12.34 -9.63
N TRP A 291 6.58 13.22 -10.34
CA TRP A 291 7.09 14.00 -11.47
C TRP A 291 8.41 14.71 -11.14
N LYS A 292 8.47 15.42 -10.01
CA LYS A 292 9.66 16.17 -9.59
C LYS A 292 10.90 15.32 -9.33
N THR A 293 10.72 14.04 -9.03
CA THR A 293 11.82 13.11 -8.72
C THR A 293 12.26 12.25 -9.89
N MET A 294 11.55 12.30 -11.03
CA MET A 294 11.82 11.42 -12.16
C MET A 294 13.21 11.58 -12.76
N SER A 295 13.73 12.82 -12.84
CA SER A 295 15.00 13.11 -13.51
C SER A 295 16.24 12.49 -12.85
N GLY A 296 16.12 11.93 -11.65
CA GLY A 296 17.19 11.17 -11.00
C GLY A 296 16.80 9.75 -10.61
N ALA A 297 15.52 9.37 -10.76
CA ALA A 297 15.02 8.07 -10.33
C ALA A 297 15.63 6.93 -11.17
N ASP A 298 15.87 5.79 -10.53
CA ASP A 298 16.23 4.56 -11.23
C ASP A 298 15.00 3.89 -11.89
N ASP A 299 15.26 2.91 -12.77
CA ASP A 299 14.21 2.21 -13.52
C ASP A 299 13.20 1.52 -12.59
N GLU A 300 13.65 1.02 -11.43
CA GLU A 300 12.78 0.36 -10.46
C GLU A 300 11.76 1.35 -9.88
N LEU A 301 12.22 2.53 -9.45
CA LEU A 301 11.35 3.58 -8.94
C LEU A 301 10.43 4.15 -10.03
N LEU A 302 10.92 4.33 -11.27
CA LEU A 302 10.10 4.80 -12.39
C LEU A 302 8.99 3.80 -12.73
N ASN A 303 9.29 2.50 -12.72
CA ASN A 303 8.30 1.45 -12.89
C ASN A 303 7.27 1.45 -11.75
N GLU A 304 7.72 1.66 -10.51
CA GLU A 304 6.83 1.75 -9.36
C GLU A 304 5.92 3.00 -9.42
N TYR A 305 6.43 4.13 -9.94
CA TYR A 305 5.60 5.30 -10.23
C TYR A 305 4.53 4.99 -11.28
N ALA A 306 4.91 4.35 -12.38
CA ALA A 306 3.97 3.94 -13.43
C ALA A 306 2.87 3.04 -12.85
N ARG A 307 3.21 1.99 -12.08
CA ARG A 307 2.24 1.12 -11.39
C ARG A 307 1.31 1.90 -10.46
N THR A 308 1.83 2.91 -9.77
CA THR A 308 1.03 3.76 -8.87
C THR A 308 0.05 4.63 -9.63
N ILE A 309 0.40 5.11 -10.83
CA ILE A 309 -0.55 5.84 -11.68
C ILE A 309 -1.62 4.90 -12.25
N VAL A 310 -1.26 3.71 -12.75
CA VAL A 310 -2.24 2.70 -13.21
C VAL A 310 -3.23 2.34 -12.10
N ALA A 311 -2.77 2.23 -10.85
CA ALA A 311 -3.63 1.91 -9.71
C ALA A 311 -4.73 2.95 -9.44
N LEU A 312 -4.74 4.10 -10.10
CA LEU A 312 -5.83 5.08 -10.05
C LEU A 312 -7.03 4.69 -10.93
N GLU A 313 -6.83 3.90 -11.98
CA GLU A 313 -7.85 3.59 -12.99
C GLU A 313 -9.15 3.01 -12.40
N PRO A 314 -9.12 2.02 -11.48
CA PRO A 314 -10.35 1.48 -10.89
C PRO A 314 -11.16 2.53 -10.12
N PHE A 315 -10.49 3.59 -9.65
CA PHE A 315 -11.12 4.67 -8.88
C PHE A 315 -11.63 5.80 -9.77
N LEU A 316 -11.39 5.78 -11.08
CA LEU A 316 -11.96 6.75 -12.03
C LEU A 316 -13.48 6.59 -12.19
N VAL A 317 -14.10 5.58 -11.59
CA VAL A 317 -15.57 5.53 -11.48
C VAL A 317 -16.10 6.55 -10.47
N TYR A 318 -15.27 7.00 -9.53
CA TYR A 318 -15.64 8.00 -8.53
C TYR A 318 -15.35 9.41 -9.06
N ARG A 319 -16.39 10.24 -9.13
CA ARG A 319 -16.24 11.65 -9.57
C ARG A 319 -15.18 12.41 -8.77
N SER A 320 -15.13 12.19 -7.46
CA SER A 320 -14.19 12.86 -6.55
C SER A 320 -12.73 12.58 -6.93
N VAL A 321 -12.45 11.41 -7.51
CA VAL A 321 -11.15 10.96 -7.97
C VAL A 321 -10.89 11.45 -9.40
N VAL A 322 -11.82 11.24 -10.35
CA VAL A 322 -11.65 11.61 -11.77
C VAL A 322 -11.15 13.03 -11.95
N LEU A 323 -11.88 14.00 -11.38
CA LEU A 323 -11.59 15.42 -11.60
C LEU A 323 -10.26 15.85 -10.97
N ARG A 324 -9.87 15.20 -9.86
CA ARG A 324 -8.58 15.44 -9.21
C ARG A 324 -7.45 14.80 -10.01
N CYS A 325 -7.60 13.53 -10.36
CA CYS A 325 -6.66 12.77 -11.16
C CYS A 325 -6.36 13.51 -12.46
N LEU A 326 -7.40 13.86 -13.22
CA LEU A 326 -7.29 14.58 -14.48
C LEU A 326 -6.53 15.91 -14.33
N ARG A 327 -6.91 16.74 -13.34
CA ARG A 327 -6.25 18.02 -13.09
C ARG A 327 -4.76 17.85 -12.79
N LYS A 328 -4.39 16.84 -11.98
CA LYS A 328 -3.01 16.60 -11.58
C LYS A 328 -2.18 16.03 -12.73
N LEU A 329 -2.70 15.05 -13.45
CA LEU A 329 -2.04 14.44 -14.60
C LEU A 329 -1.85 15.44 -15.73
N GLN A 330 -2.89 16.18 -16.14
CA GLN A 330 -2.75 17.24 -17.15
C GLN A 330 -1.74 18.32 -16.72
N GLY A 331 -1.68 18.65 -15.43
CA GLY A 331 -0.68 19.57 -14.90
C GLY A 331 0.74 19.06 -15.09
N VAL A 332 0.98 17.78 -14.82
CA VAL A 332 2.28 17.12 -15.05
C VAL A 332 2.59 17.00 -16.53
N LEU A 333 1.65 16.55 -17.36
CA LEU A 333 1.85 16.42 -18.81
C LEU A 333 2.19 17.76 -19.47
N LYS A 334 1.51 18.85 -19.08
CA LYS A 334 1.82 20.21 -19.55
C LYS A 334 3.21 20.67 -19.12
N GLN A 335 3.64 20.34 -17.90
CA GLN A 335 4.99 20.66 -17.42
C GLN A 335 6.06 19.80 -18.10
N GLY A 336 5.79 18.52 -18.34
CA GLY A 336 6.71 17.61 -19.01
C GLY A 336 6.97 17.98 -20.46
N MET A 337 5.95 18.46 -21.16
CA MET A 337 6.13 19.03 -22.50
C MET A 337 6.92 20.35 -22.52
N ALA A 338 6.99 21.06 -21.39
CA ALA A 338 7.66 22.37 -21.30
C ALA A 338 9.13 22.28 -20.83
N ILE A 339 9.53 21.16 -20.21
CA ILE A 339 10.88 20.99 -19.69
C ILE A 339 11.66 20.07 -20.64
N GLU A 340 12.69 20.60 -21.27
CA GLU A 340 13.69 19.80 -22.00
C GLU A 340 14.44 18.90 -20.99
N MET A 341 13.95 17.69 -20.78
CA MET A 341 14.66 16.63 -20.05
C MET A 341 15.98 16.34 -20.78
N PRO A 342 17.15 16.45 -20.12
CA PRO A 342 18.42 16.56 -20.82
C PRO A 342 18.89 15.36 -21.66
N ASN A 343 18.34 14.13 -21.51
CA ASN A 343 19.03 12.93 -22.03
C ASN A 343 18.17 11.70 -22.40
N SER A 344 16.87 11.83 -22.68
CA SER A 344 16.07 10.68 -23.17
C SER A 344 14.96 11.13 -24.11
N ASP A 345 14.65 10.32 -25.13
CA ASP A 345 13.44 10.44 -25.95
C ASP A 345 12.22 10.56 -25.04
N GLN A 346 11.78 11.79 -24.77
CA GLN A 346 10.74 12.10 -23.78
C GLN A 346 9.43 11.35 -24.03
N LYS A 347 9.19 10.98 -25.30
CA LYS A 347 8.00 10.24 -25.75
C LYS A 347 7.97 8.80 -25.25
N ASP A 348 9.12 8.24 -24.93
CA ASP A 348 9.25 6.82 -24.55
C ASP A 348 9.40 6.62 -23.04
N HIS A 349 9.22 7.67 -22.24
CA HIS A 349 9.29 7.56 -20.79
C HIS A 349 8.08 6.77 -20.23
N PRO A 350 8.27 5.61 -19.55
CA PRO A 350 7.17 4.75 -19.11
C PRO A 350 6.13 5.45 -18.24
N PHE A 351 6.58 6.26 -17.27
CA PHE A 351 5.68 7.08 -16.44
C PHE A 351 4.81 8.04 -17.25
N LEU A 352 5.37 8.76 -18.24
CA LEU A 352 4.61 9.75 -19.02
C LEU A 352 3.58 9.08 -19.94
N GLN A 353 3.94 7.94 -20.54
CA GLN A 353 3.01 7.15 -21.34
C GLN A 353 1.82 6.67 -20.51
N VAL A 354 2.09 6.10 -19.33
CA VAL A 354 1.05 5.67 -18.40
C VAL A 354 0.22 6.86 -17.90
N ALA A 355 0.86 7.98 -17.54
CA ALA A 355 0.17 9.19 -17.13
C ALA A 355 -0.76 9.73 -18.22
N GLN A 356 -0.34 9.69 -19.48
CA GLN A 356 -1.17 10.08 -20.63
C GLN A 356 -2.34 9.11 -20.83
N SER A 357 -2.11 7.80 -20.71
CA SER A 357 -3.17 6.78 -20.81
C SER A 357 -4.24 7.01 -19.75
N VAL A 358 -3.84 7.10 -18.47
CA VAL A 358 -4.77 7.30 -17.34
C VAL A 358 -5.47 8.66 -17.43
N ALA A 359 -4.80 9.71 -17.92
CA ALA A 359 -5.43 11.01 -18.15
C ALA A 359 -6.52 10.92 -19.22
N THR A 360 -6.23 10.24 -20.34
CA THR A 360 -7.19 10.04 -21.44
C THR A 360 -8.41 9.25 -20.95
N GLU A 361 -8.20 8.22 -20.13
CA GLU A 361 -9.32 7.48 -19.54
C GLU A 361 -10.12 8.35 -18.56
N ALA A 362 -9.44 9.15 -17.72
CA ALA A 362 -10.10 10.09 -16.82
C ALA A 362 -10.92 11.16 -17.58
N GLU A 363 -10.49 11.59 -18.77
CA GLU A 363 -11.26 12.49 -19.65
C GLU A 363 -12.58 11.83 -20.09
N LYS A 364 -12.55 10.58 -20.54
CA LYS A 364 -13.77 9.84 -20.92
C LYS A 364 -14.74 9.70 -19.75
N PHE A 365 -14.23 9.39 -18.55
CA PHE A 365 -15.06 9.35 -17.34
C PHE A 365 -15.62 10.73 -16.99
N ALA A 366 -14.83 11.80 -17.12
CA ALA A 366 -15.30 13.17 -16.87
C ALA A 366 -16.42 13.59 -17.84
N GLU A 367 -16.31 13.24 -19.12
CA GLU A 367 -17.36 13.44 -20.12
C GLU A 367 -18.63 12.65 -19.75
N SER A 368 -18.48 11.36 -19.43
CA SER A 368 -19.61 10.53 -19.02
C SER A 368 -20.27 11.02 -17.73
N ILE A 369 -19.51 11.62 -16.82
CA ILE A 369 -20.04 12.27 -15.62
C ILE A 369 -20.89 13.50 -15.99
N HIS A 370 -20.45 14.30 -16.97
CA HIS A 370 -21.23 15.42 -17.47
C HIS A 370 -22.52 14.96 -18.17
N ASP A 371 -22.47 13.85 -18.91
CA ASP A 371 -23.66 13.24 -19.52
C ASP A 371 -24.66 12.80 -18.45
N PHE A 372 -24.20 12.09 -17.43
CA PHE A 372 -25.02 11.69 -16.28
C PHE A 372 -25.65 12.89 -15.56
N GLU A 373 -24.87 13.95 -15.30
CA GLU A 373 -25.40 15.18 -14.68
C GLU A 373 -26.50 15.85 -15.52
N ARG A 374 -26.39 15.79 -16.85
CA ARG A 374 -27.42 16.30 -17.76
C ARG A 374 -28.69 15.45 -17.71
N GLU A 375 -28.56 14.13 -17.64
CA GLU A 375 -29.69 13.20 -17.57
C GLU A 375 -30.43 13.27 -16.24
N VAL A 376 -29.71 13.33 -15.11
CA VAL A 376 -30.32 13.45 -13.77
C VAL A 376 -30.92 14.84 -13.56
N GLY A 377 -30.27 15.88 -14.07
CA GLY A 377 -30.72 17.26 -13.97
C GLY A 377 -30.64 17.85 -12.55
N CYS A 378 -31.35 18.97 -12.35
CA CYS A 378 -31.39 19.64 -11.05
C CYS A 378 -32.25 18.87 -10.04
N ILE A 379 -31.71 18.64 -8.84
CA ILE A 379 -32.40 17.89 -7.77
C ILE A 379 -33.58 18.67 -7.15
N SER A 380 -33.57 20.00 -7.24
CA SER A 380 -34.63 20.83 -6.68
C SER A 380 -35.97 20.53 -7.36
N ARG A 381 -36.97 20.14 -6.55
CA ARG A 381 -38.33 19.85 -7.04
C ARG A 381 -39.00 21.06 -7.68
N TYR A 382 -38.54 22.25 -7.31
CA TYR A 382 -39.05 23.53 -7.79
C TYR A 382 -38.19 24.14 -8.90
N CYS A 383 -37.28 23.35 -9.50
CA CYS A 383 -36.46 23.84 -10.60
C CYS A 383 -37.36 24.14 -11.82
N PRO A 384 -37.43 25.39 -12.30
CA PRO A 384 -38.26 25.74 -13.45
C PRO A 384 -37.77 25.04 -14.73
N HIS A 385 -36.47 24.76 -14.82
CA HIS A 385 -35.86 24.08 -15.96
C HIS A 385 -36.10 22.56 -15.97
N ARG A 386 -36.63 21.98 -14.89
CA ARG A 386 -36.92 20.54 -14.85
C ARG A 386 -38.11 20.17 -15.74
N MET A 387 -39.01 21.13 -16.02
CA MET A 387 -40.22 20.89 -16.81
C MET A 387 -40.10 21.27 -18.28
N THR A 388 -39.10 22.07 -18.67
CA THR A 388 -38.85 22.48 -20.05
C THR A 388 -37.36 22.31 -20.40
N PRO A 389 -36.97 21.17 -21.02
CA PRO A 389 -35.61 20.98 -21.51
C PRO A 389 -35.39 21.81 -22.79
N ASP A 390 -35.31 23.13 -22.64
CA ASP A 390 -35.00 24.03 -23.75
C ASP A 390 -33.53 23.87 -24.18
N ALA A 391 -33.19 24.32 -25.39
CA ALA A 391 -31.81 24.35 -25.90
C ALA A 391 -30.79 25.05 -24.96
N TYR A 392 -31.29 25.85 -24.00
CA TYR A 392 -30.52 26.44 -22.90
C TYR A 392 -29.86 25.39 -21.99
N TYR A 393 -30.43 24.18 -21.89
CA TYR A 393 -29.99 23.10 -20.99
C TYR A 393 -28.55 22.63 -21.26
N ASN A 394 -28.11 22.67 -22.53
CA ASN A 394 -26.74 22.31 -22.91
C ASN A 394 -25.67 23.30 -22.42
N ARG A 395 -26.07 24.48 -21.91
CA ARG A 395 -25.14 25.50 -21.40
C ARG A 395 -25.16 25.62 -19.87
N ILE A 396 -26.06 24.92 -19.18
CA ILE A 396 -26.18 25.02 -17.73
C ILE A 396 -24.99 24.34 -17.07
N LYS A 397 -24.18 25.12 -16.36
CA LYS A 397 -23.16 24.59 -15.45
C LYS A 397 -23.80 24.22 -14.13
N TYR A 398 -24.04 22.94 -13.93
CA TYR A 398 -24.51 22.42 -12.66
C TYR A 398 -23.52 22.70 -11.53
N ARG A 399 -24.06 23.15 -10.40
CA ARG A 399 -23.34 23.45 -9.16
C ARG A 399 -23.69 22.42 -8.12
N LYS A 400 -22.75 22.16 -7.21
CA LYS A 400 -22.94 21.21 -6.12
C LYS A 400 -23.14 21.93 -4.80
N CYS A 401 -23.87 21.28 -3.89
CA CYS A 401 -23.89 21.68 -2.50
C CYS A 401 -22.46 21.70 -1.95
N SER A 402 -22.01 22.85 -1.43
CA SER A 402 -20.64 23.01 -0.92
C SER A 402 -20.35 22.11 0.29
N GLN A 403 -21.37 21.71 1.05
CA GLN A 403 -21.24 20.84 2.21
C GLN A 403 -21.25 19.35 1.84
N CYS A 404 -22.36 18.83 1.31
CA CYS A 404 -22.45 17.38 1.05
C CYS A 404 -21.88 16.96 -0.31
N GLN A 405 -21.67 17.89 -1.26
CA GLN A 405 -21.19 17.60 -2.63
C GLN A 405 -22.07 16.64 -3.47
N ILE A 406 -23.24 16.25 -2.94
CA ILE A 406 -24.19 15.32 -3.56
C ILE A 406 -25.31 16.07 -4.27
N GLY A 407 -25.92 17.08 -3.63
CA GLY A 407 -27.00 17.86 -4.24
C GLY A 407 -26.50 18.62 -5.47
N VAL A 408 -27.13 18.39 -6.62
CA VAL A 408 -26.80 19.02 -7.91
C VAL A 408 -27.89 20.04 -8.30
N TYR A 409 -27.47 21.27 -8.55
CA TYR A 409 -28.37 22.41 -8.80
C TYR A 409 -27.95 23.18 -10.05
N CYS A 410 -28.91 23.57 -10.88
CA CYS A 410 -28.63 24.44 -12.03
C CYS A 410 -28.31 25.88 -11.60
N THR A 411 -28.89 26.36 -10.49
CA THR A 411 -28.71 27.72 -9.97
C THR A 411 -28.63 27.75 -8.43
N ILE A 412 -28.22 28.90 -7.87
CA ILE A 412 -28.18 29.10 -6.41
C ILE A 412 -29.60 29.13 -5.83
N GLU A 413 -30.57 29.65 -6.58
CA GLU A 413 -31.98 29.72 -6.16
C GLU A 413 -32.58 28.33 -6.00
N CYS A 414 -32.28 27.41 -6.93
CA CYS A 414 -32.68 26.01 -6.83
C CYS A 414 -32.05 25.33 -5.60
N GLN A 415 -30.78 25.64 -5.30
CA GLN A 415 -30.11 25.15 -4.10
C GLN A 415 -30.76 25.68 -2.83
N LYS A 416 -31.07 26.98 -2.75
CA LYS A 416 -31.76 27.58 -1.60
C LYS A 416 -33.15 26.96 -1.39
N ALA A 417 -33.93 26.82 -2.47
CA ALA A 417 -35.25 26.19 -2.39
C ALA A 417 -35.18 24.74 -1.89
N ASP A 418 -34.21 23.95 -2.36
CA ASP A 418 -34.01 22.58 -1.86
C ASP A 418 -33.47 22.56 -0.42
N TRP A 419 -32.63 23.54 -0.05
CA TRP A 419 -32.12 23.74 1.30
C TRP A 419 -33.24 23.92 2.32
N ASP A 420 -34.17 24.83 2.01
CA ASP A 420 -35.30 25.18 2.87
C ASP A 420 -36.34 24.05 2.95
N THR A 421 -36.45 23.22 1.91
CA THR A 421 -37.45 22.13 1.82
C THR A 421 -36.95 20.79 2.38
N GLY A 422 -35.74 20.74 2.93
CA GLY A 422 -35.25 19.62 3.73
C GLY A 422 -33.84 19.12 3.40
N HIS A 423 -33.18 19.66 2.37
CA HIS A 423 -31.79 19.29 2.09
C HIS A 423 -30.87 19.66 3.25
N SER A 424 -31.13 20.74 3.99
CA SER A 424 -30.31 21.13 5.15
C SER A 424 -30.16 20.03 6.21
N ILE A 425 -31.21 19.23 6.43
CA ILE A 425 -31.22 18.10 7.37
C ILE A 425 -30.40 16.94 6.78
N LYS A 426 -30.74 16.52 5.55
CA LYS A 426 -30.05 15.43 4.85
C LYS A 426 -28.57 15.73 4.61
N CYS A 427 -28.24 16.99 4.35
CA CYS A 427 -26.88 17.44 4.08
C CYS A 427 -25.95 17.15 5.25
N LYS A 428 -26.41 17.39 6.48
CA LYS A 428 -25.63 17.09 7.71
C LYS A 428 -25.41 15.59 7.89
N GLU A 429 -26.38 14.76 7.55
CA GLU A 429 -26.24 13.30 7.63
C GLU A 429 -25.28 12.79 6.56
N LEU A 430 -25.44 13.27 5.33
CA LEU A 430 -24.59 12.90 4.20
C LEU A 430 -23.15 13.40 4.37
N ALA A 431 -22.95 14.59 4.94
CA ALA A 431 -21.62 15.13 5.20
C ALA A 431 -20.84 14.33 6.27
N LYS A 432 -21.53 13.55 7.12
CA LYS A 432 -20.88 12.67 8.12
C LYS A 432 -20.36 11.36 7.52
N ARG A 433 -20.83 10.95 6.35
CA ARG A 433 -20.40 9.72 5.66
C ARG A 433 -19.10 9.95 4.87
N ILE A 434 -18.07 10.45 5.54
CA ILE A 434 -16.77 10.69 4.89
C ILE A 434 -16.17 9.33 4.51
N GLY A 435 -16.23 9.03 3.22
CA GLY A 435 -15.55 7.91 2.58
C GLY A 435 -16.41 6.73 2.16
N GLU A 436 -17.70 6.75 2.47
CA GLU A 436 -18.67 5.89 1.80
C GLU A 436 -19.05 6.51 0.45
N PRO A 437 -19.23 5.71 -0.62
CA PRO A 437 -19.84 6.19 -1.85
C PRO A 437 -21.18 6.86 -1.52
N SER A 438 -21.42 8.04 -2.08
CA SER A 438 -22.75 8.62 -1.97
C SER A 438 -23.74 7.84 -2.82
N THR A 439 -25.03 7.92 -2.53
CA THR A 439 -26.08 7.38 -3.43
C THR A 439 -25.94 7.93 -4.85
N TYR A 440 -25.44 9.16 -4.99
CA TYR A 440 -25.14 9.75 -6.29
C TYR A 440 -23.96 9.06 -6.99
N ASP A 441 -22.90 8.74 -6.25
CA ASP A 441 -21.76 7.99 -6.79
C ASP A 441 -22.20 6.57 -7.19
N GLU A 442 -23.07 5.92 -6.41
CA GLU A 442 -23.65 4.62 -6.78
C GLU A 442 -24.45 4.69 -8.08
N GLU A 443 -25.34 5.68 -8.23
CA GLU A 443 -26.11 5.88 -9.48
C GLU A 443 -25.20 6.24 -10.66
N LEU A 444 -24.15 7.03 -10.43
CA LEU A 444 -23.14 7.33 -11.45
C LEU A 444 -22.36 6.07 -11.85
N ILE A 445 -21.96 5.23 -10.89
CA ILE A 445 -21.30 3.95 -11.16
C ILE A 445 -22.22 3.05 -11.98
N LYS A 446 -23.50 2.92 -11.59
CA LYS A 446 -24.51 2.18 -12.37
C LYS A 446 -24.60 2.73 -13.79
N TYR A 447 -24.65 4.05 -13.94
CA TYR A 447 -24.69 4.71 -15.24
C TYR A 447 -23.47 4.35 -16.11
N HIS A 448 -22.25 4.46 -15.56
CA HIS A 448 -21.02 4.09 -16.25
C HIS A 448 -21.03 2.61 -16.67
N THR A 449 -21.41 1.73 -15.76
CA THR A 449 -21.50 0.29 -16.02
C THR A 449 -22.50 0.00 -17.14
N MET A 450 -23.70 0.58 -17.08
CA MET A 450 -24.74 0.42 -18.10
C MET A 450 -24.26 0.92 -19.47
N ARG A 451 -23.65 2.10 -19.54
CA ARG A 451 -23.13 2.66 -20.79
C ARG A 451 -22.02 1.80 -21.39
N ARG A 452 -21.11 1.28 -20.56
CA ARG A 452 -20.03 0.38 -21.00
C ARG A 452 -20.59 -0.95 -21.52
N ILE A 453 -21.58 -1.52 -20.83
CA ILE A 453 -22.31 -2.71 -21.27
C ILE A 453 -22.97 -2.44 -22.62
N SER A 454 -23.75 -1.36 -22.77
CA SER A 454 -24.37 -0.99 -24.04
C SER A 454 -23.35 -0.82 -25.17
N GLY A 455 -22.18 -0.24 -24.90
CA GLY A 455 -21.09 -0.14 -25.87
C GLY A 455 -20.53 -1.50 -26.31
N ILE A 456 -20.36 -2.44 -25.38
CA ILE A 456 -19.95 -3.82 -25.69
C ILE A 456 -21.02 -4.52 -26.53
N ILE A 457 -22.29 -4.42 -26.15
CA ILE A 457 -23.43 -4.99 -26.89
C ILE A 457 -23.43 -4.47 -28.32
N ASN A 458 -23.32 -3.15 -28.50
CA ASN A 458 -23.33 -2.53 -29.82
C ASN A 458 -22.16 -3.00 -30.68
N ARG A 459 -20.96 -3.21 -30.11
CA ARG A 459 -19.82 -3.78 -30.83
C ARG A 459 -20.08 -5.23 -31.24
N ILE A 460 -20.57 -6.06 -30.32
CA ILE A 460 -20.94 -7.46 -30.62
C ILE A 460 -21.99 -7.52 -31.72
N MET A 461 -23.00 -6.64 -31.69
CA MET A 461 -24.02 -6.56 -32.74
C MET A 461 -23.43 -6.10 -34.08
N ALA A 462 -22.53 -5.12 -34.07
CA ALA A 462 -21.87 -4.63 -35.28
C ALA A 462 -20.95 -5.70 -35.89
N ASP A 463 -20.26 -6.50 -35.08
CA ASP A 463 -19.43 -7.59 -35.56
C ASP A 463 -20.26 -8.80 -36.01
N LYS A 464 -21.39 -9.07 -35.33
CA LYS A 464 -22.40 -10.03 -35.82
C LYS A 464 -22.98 -9.61 -37.16
N ALA A 465 -23.16 -8.31 -37.41
CA ALA A 465 -23.61 -7.82 -38.72
C ALA A 465 -22.56 -8.00 -39.83
N LYS A 466 -21.27 -8.15 -39.48
CA LYS A 466 -20.18 -8.46 -40.42
C LYS A 466 -20.01 -9.96 -40.66
N LEU A 467 -20.38 -10.79 -39.70
CA LEU A 467 -20.45 -12.23 -39.85
C LEU A 467 -21.77 -12.53 -40.58
N GLU A 468 -21.71 -13.01 -41.82
CA GLU A 468 -22.88 -13.39 -42.62
C GLU A 468 -23.67 -14.55 -41.96
N ILE A 469 -24.42 -14.24 -40.90
CA ILE A 469 -25.42 -15.13 -40.33
C ILE A 469 -26.70 -14.84 -41.12
N GLY A 470 -27.21 -15.88 -41.78
CA GLY A 470 -28.31 -15.81 -42.74
C GLY A 470 -29.58 -15.08 -42.28
N PRO A 471 -30.48 -14.79 -43.23
CA PRO A 471 -31.50 -13.76 -43.10
C PRO A 471 -32.66 -14.20 -42.22
N ASP A 472 -32.64 -13.85 -40.93
CA ASP A 472 -33.88 -13.71 -40.16
C ASP A 472 -33.80 -12.52 -39.16
N PRO A 473 -34.38 -11.36 -39.51
CA PRO A 473 -34.22 -10.13 -38.75
C PRO A 473 -35.51 -9.77 -38.01
N ARG A 474 -35.73 -10.25 -36.77
CA ARG A 474 -36.80 -9.72 -35.88
C ARG A 474 -36.83 -10.25 -34.44
N GLN A 475 -35.78 -10.18 -33.63
CA GLN A 475 -35.91 -10.56 -32.20
C GLN A 475 -34.93 -9.86 -31.25
N ASP A 476 -35.44 -9.56 -30.06
CA ASP A 476 -34.77 -8.81 -28.99
C ASP A 476 -33.66 -9.65 -28.32
N VAL A 477 -32.53 -9.02 -28.06
CA VAL A 477 -31.41 -9.59 -27.32
C VAL A 477 -31.39 -8.99 -25.91
N VAL A 478 -31.60 -9.84 -24.91
CA VAL A 478 -31.43 -9.49 -23.49
C VAL A 478 -30.00 -9.83 -23.09
N VAL A 479 -29.23 -8.84 -22.64
CA VAL A 479 -27.87 -9.04 -22.16
C VAL A 479 -27.85 -8.81 -20.65
N ALA A 480 -27.56 -9.86 -19.89
CA ALA A 480 -27.30 -9.76 -18.46
C ALA A 480 -25.78 -9.70 -18.23
N CYS A 481 -25.32 -8.65 -17.54
CA CYS A 481 -23.94 -8.51 -17.08
C CYS A 481 -23.95 -8.65 -15.56
N VAL A 482 -23.17 -9.59 -15.01
CA VAL A 482 -23.10 -9.81 -13.57
C VAL A 482 -21.83 -9.21 -13.00
N VAL A 483 -21.99 -8.28 -12.05
CA VAL A 483 -20.88 -7.68 -11.27
C VAL A 483 -20.62 -8.57 -10.04
N PRO A 484 -19.35 -8.82 -9.66
CA PRO A 484 -19.02 -9.54 -8.42
C PRO A 484 -19.69 -8.85 -7.21
N GLY A 485 -20.52 -9.61 -6.48
CA GLY A 485 -21.32 -9.11 -5.34
C GLY A 485 -22.84 -9.23 -5.50
N LEU A 486 -23.35 -9.21 -6.73
CA LEU A 486 -24.77 -9.46 -7.04
C LEU A 486 -25.10 -10.93 -7.33
N ALA A 487 -24.08 -11.80 -7.40
CA ALA A 487 -24.19 -13.19 -7.80
C ALA A 487 -25.19 -14.01 -6.95
N LYS A 488 -25.23 -13.75 -5.63
CA LYS A 488 -26.15 -14.45 -4.72
C LYS A 488 -27.61 -14.05 -4.95
N GLU A 489 -27.86 -12.76 -5.07
CA GLU A 489 -29.21 -12.21 -5.29
C GLU A 489 -29.75 -12.60 -6.69
N ILE A 490 -28.87 -12.64 -7.69
CA ILE A 490 -29.21 -13.12 -9.03
C ILE A 490 -29.49 -14.63 -9.03
N SER A 491 -28.70 -15.45 -8.34
CA SER A 491 -28.96 -16.89 -8.20
C SER A 491 -30.31 -17.17 -7.51
N GLU A 492 -30.60 -16.45 -6.42
CA GLU A 492 -31.86 -16.57 -5.68
C GLU A 492 -33.08 -16.13 -6.53
N ASN A 493 -32.91 -15.14 -7.41
CA ASN A 493 -33.98 -14.67 -8.29
C ASN A 493 -34.13 -15.55 -9.54
N LEU A 494 -33.04 -16.06 -10.11
CA LEU A 494 -33.05 -17.01 -11.23
C LEU A 494 -33.73 -18.34 -10.85
N GLY A 495 -33.52 -18.82 -9.62
CA GLY A 495 -34.23 -19.99 -9.09
C GLY A 495 -35.76 -19.83 -9.08
N LYS A 496 -36.25 -18.59 -8.96
CA LYS A 496 -37.68 -18.25 -8.93
C LYS A 496 -38.28 -17.95 -10.30
N MET A 497 -37.45 -17.73 -11.33
CA MET A 497 -37.94 -17.52 -12.70
C MET A 497 -38.45 -18.84 -13.29
N LYS A 498 -39.62 -18.81 -13.93
CA LYS A 498 -40.14 -19.93 -14.72
C LYS A 498 -39.31 -20.05 -15.99
N CYS A 499 -38.67 -21.19 -16.21
CA CYS A 499 -37.96 -21.45 -17.46
C CYS A 499 -38.94 -21.96 -18.52
N ALA A 500 -39.03 -21.26 -19.65
CA ALA A 500 -39.90 -21.64 -20.76
C ALA A 500 -39.43 -22.91 -21.52
N HIS A 501 -38.27 -23.48 -21.18
CA HIS A 501 -37.70 -24.69 -21.80
C HIS A 501 -37.73 -25.92 -20.88
N GLY A 502 -38.54 -25.88 -19.82
CA GLY A 502 -38.61 -26.94 -18.83
C GLY A 502 -37.52 -26.80 -17.76
N GLU A 503 -37.75 -27.45 -16.62
CA GLU A 503 -36.87 -27.33 -15.46
C GLU A 503 -35.46 -27.88 -15.74
N ASP A 504 -35.32 -28.85 -16.65
CA ASP A 504 -34.04 -29.50 -16.96
C ASP A 504 -33.00 -28.53 -17.56
N LYS A 505 -33.41 -27.62 -18.46
CA LYS A 505 -32.47 -26.62 -19.02
C LYS A 505 -32.13 -25.52 -18.01
N LYS A 506 -33.05 -25.20 -17.10
CA LYS A 506 -32.77 -24.32 -15.96
C LYS A 506 -31.76 -24.94 -15.02
N GLN A 507 -31.91 -26.23 -14.72
CA GLN A 507 -30.94 -26.97 -13.90
C GLN A 507 -29.58 -27.07 -14.61
N GLN A 508 -29.55 -27.27 -15.93
CA GLN A 508 -28.29 -27.25 -16.69
C GLN A 508 -27.61 -25.87 -16.63
N PHE A 509 -28.35 -24.78 -16.76
CA PHE A 509 -27.81 -23.43 -16.60
C PHE A 509 -27.29 -23.17 -15.19
N LEU A 510 -28.05 -23.55 -14.15
CA LEU A 510 -27.64 -23.41 -12.75
C LEU A 510 -26.39 -24.25 -12.46
N ALA A 511 -26.28 -25.45 -13.02
CA ALA A 511 -25.10 -26.30 -12.90
C ALA A 511 -23.87 -25.73 -13.61
N GLU A 512 -24.03 -25.01 -14.72
CA GLU A 512 -22.93 -24.27 -15.36
C GLU A 512 -22.59 -23.00 -14.58
N TRP A 513 -23.58 -22.30 -14.01
CA TRP A 513 -23.40 -21.14 -13.14
C TRP A 513 -22.59 -21.48 -11.88
N GLU A 514 -22.84 -22.62 -11.26
CA GLU A 514 -22.07 -23.13 -10.12
C GLU A 514 -20.60 -23.41 -10.44
N LYS A 515 -20.25 -23.58 -11.73
CA LYS A 515 -18.87 -23.76 -12.21
C LYS A 515 -18.16 -22.44 -12.53
N VAL A 516 -18.85 -21.30 -12.45
CA VAL A 516 -18.28 -19.98 -12.72
C VAL A 516 -17.57 -19.49 -11.47
N ASP A 517 -16.26 -19.24 -11.58
CA ASP A 517 -15.54 -18.55 -10.53
C ASP A 517 -15.87 -17.05 -10.61
N VAL A 518 -16.83 -16.62 -9.78
CA VAL A 518 -17.30 -15.23 -9.70
C VAL A 518 -16.22 -14.22 -9.33
N GLN A 519 -15.03 -14.65 -8.91
CA GLN A 519 -13.88 -13.77 -8.70
C GLN A 519 -13.02 -13.59 -9.96
N GLN A 520 -13.10 -14.48 -10.94
CA GLN A 520 -12.20 -14.52 -12.10
C GLN A 520 -12.90 -14.46 -13.46
N GLU A 521 -14.22 -14.58 -13.52
CA GLU A 521 -14.95 -14.69 -14.77
C GLU A 521 -16.15 -13.76 -14.81
N ILE A 522 -16.32 -13.06 -15.94
CA ILE A 522 -17.55 -12.32 -16.24
C ILE A 522 -18.40 -13.22 -17.12
N LEU A 523 -19.56 -13.64 -16.58
CA LEU A 523 -20.56 -14.31 -17.38
C LEU A 523 -21.46 -13.27 -18.03
N VAL A 524 -21.38 -13.18 -19.37
CA VAL A 524 -22.34 -12.42 -20.16
C VAL A 524 -23.37 -13.40 -20.70
N VAL A 525 -24.59 -13.34 -20.18
CA VAL A 525 -25.70 -14.17 -20.66
C VAL A 525 -26.49 -13.34 -21.66
N ALA A 526 -26.37 -13.69 -22.94
CA ALA A 526 -27.26 -13.18 -23.97
C ALA A 526 -28.43 -14.17 -24.12
N ALA A 527 -29.61 -13.78 -23.63
CA ALA A 527 -30.85 -14.51 -23.86
C ALA A 527 -31.61 -13.86 -25.03
N TYR A 528 -31.93 -14.67 -26.02
CA TYR A 528 -32.74 -14.28 -27.16
C TYR A 528 -34.23 -14.46 -26.81
N HIS A 529 -35.12 -13.56 -27.25
CA HIS A 529 -36.56 -13.67 -26.97
C HIS A 529 -37.42 -13.54 -28.24
N GLY A 530 -38.31 -14.51 -28.46
CA GLY A 530 -39.12 -14.70 -29.67
C GLY A 530 -39.70 -16.12 -29.83
N PRO A 531 -40.60 -16.35 -30.80
CA PRO A 531 -41.41 -17.56 -30.82
C PRO A 531 -40.65 -18.70 -31.49
N GLY A 532 -40.22 -19.71 -30.72
CA GLY A 532 -39.91 -21.04 -31.26
C GLY A 532 -38.44 -21.46 -31.39
N CYS A 533 -37.45 -20.59 -31.12
CA CYS A 533 -36.06 -21.04 -30.98
C CYS A 533 -35.20 -19.99 -30.26
N HIS A 534 -34.59 -20.37 -29.13
CA HIS A 534 -33.61 -19.52 -28.43
C HIS A 534 -32.28 -20.26 -28.29
N ALA A 535 -31.28 -19.80 -29.04
CA ALA A 535 -29.89 -20.10 -28.78
C ALA A 535 -29.45 -19.26 -27.58
N MET A 536 -28.97 -19.92 -26.54
CA MET A 536 -28.34 -19.30 -25.39
C MET A 536 -26.85 -19.15 -25.72
N LEU A 537 -26.41 -17.92 -26.02
CA LEU A 537 -24.98 -17.67 -26.21
C LEU A 537 -24.42 -17.28 -24.85
N VAL A 538 -23.82 -18.27 -24.18
CA VAL A 538 -23.08 -18.06 -22.94
C VAL A 538 -21.67 -17.63 -23.33
N TYR A 539 -21.39 -16.33 -23.21
CA TYR A 539 -20.03 -15.85 -23.39
C TYR A 539 -19.31 -15.94 -22.05
N ARG A 540 -18.39 -16.90 -21.95
CA ARG A 540 -17.48 -17.04 -20.81
C ARG A 540 -16.23 -16.23 -21.14
N ALA A 541 -16.17 -15.00 -20.63
CA ALA A 541 -14.94 -14.22 -20.68
C ALA A 541 -14.20 -14.43 -19.36
N LYS A 542 -13.04 -15.09 -19.42
CA LYS A 542 -12.08 -14.98 -18.31
C LYS A 542 -11.70 -13.52 -18.19
N VAL A 543 -11.72 -12.98 -16.97
CA VAL A 543 -11.00 -11.75 -16.67
C VAL A 543 -9.53 -12.13 -16.80
N VAL A 544 -8.99 -11.98 -18.02
CA VAL A 544 -7.56 -12.14 -18.24
C VAL A 544 -6.93 -11.00 -17.46
N ASP A 545 -6.23 -11.34 -16.36
CA ASP A 545 -5.27 -10.44 -15.77
C ASP A 545 -4.39 -9.95 -16.93
N GLN A 546 -4.41 -8.65 -17.22
CA GLN A 546 -3.52 -8.02 -18.20
C GLN A 546 -2.07 -8.12 -17.73
N LYS A 547 -1.51 -9.31 -17.80
CA LYS A 547 -0.09 -9.58 -17.58
C LYS A 547 0.62 -10.12 -18.81
N GLU A 548 -0.10 -10.44 -19.88
CA GLU A 548 0.52 -10.78 -21.17
C GLU A 548 -0.31 -10.23 -22.34
N GLU A 549 -0.01 -8.99 -22.71
CA GLU A 549 0.10 -8.54 -24.10
C GLU A 549 1.16 -7.44 -24.20
#